data_AF-A0A068TVJ0-F1
#
_entry.id   AF-A0A068TVJ0-F1
#
_cell.length_a   1.000
_cell.length_b   1.000
_cell.length_c   1.000
_cell.angle_alpha   90.00
_cell.angle_beta   90.00
_cell.angle_gamma   90.00
#
_symmetry.space_group_name_H-M   'P 1'
#
loop_
_entity.id
_entity.type
_entity.pdbx_description
1 polymer ?
#
loop_
_entity_poly.entity_id
_entity_poly.type
_entity_poly.pdbx_seq_one_letter_code
_entity_poly.pdbx_strand_id
1 'polypeptide(L)'
;MLHLNFSSSLSPIQNPSKQHPPPQSYHAFFSNNTSPFNLKTKTSSLSFSNSTKNLTLKCRHSGYFEPQEPQQQRFSPPDQQGTLPSRVYVGYSVYKGKAALTAEPRPPEFTPLDSGAFKLSKEGFVLLQFAPAASVRQYDWSRKQVFSLSVNEIGSLISLGAKDSCEFFHDPFKGKSDEGRVRKVLKVEPLPDGSGHFFNLSVQNKLINVDENIYIPVTKAEFAVLTSGFNFILPYLIGWHAFATSVKPEDASRVNYTNARSGSEYEWSR
;
A
#
# COMPACT_ATOMS: atom_id res chain seq x y z
N MET A 1 29.75 -5.60 -61.83
CA MET A 1 29.51 -4.89 -63.12
C MET A 1 28.17 -5.38 -63.65
N LEU A 2 27.19 -4.50 -63.83
CA LEU A 2 26.86 -3.82 -65.11
C LEU A 2 26.51 -4.80 -66.24
N HIS A 3 25.45 -4.63 -67.03
CA HIS A 3 24.20 -3.87 -66.86
C HIS A 3 23.14 -4.44 -67.83
N LEU A 4 21.89 -4.04 -67.67
CA LEU A 4 20.71 -4.37 -68.48
C LEU A 4 20.91 -4.28 -70.01
N ASN A 5 20.15 -5.08 -70.78
CA ASN A 5 19.25 -4.57 -71.84
C ASN A 5 18.46 -5.68 -72.55
N PHE A 6 17.12 -5.53 -72.61
CA PHE A 6 16.32 -5.74 -73.82
C PHE A 6 14.98 -5.00 -73.65
N SER A 7 14.55 -4.29 -74.71
CA SER A 7 13.38 -3.39 -74.70
C SER A 7 12.46 -3.64 -75.90
N SER A 8 11.25 -3.04 -75.85
CA SER A 8 10.16 -3.05 -76.85
C SER A 8 9.25 -4.30 -76.86
N SER A 9 7.93 -4.20 -77.10
CA SER A 9 7.16 -3.09 -77.73
C SER A 9 5.78 -2.78 -77.11
N LEU A 10 5.27 -1.59 -77.47
CA LEU A 10 3.94 -0.97 -77.24
C LEU A 10 2.81 -1.69 -78.04
N SER A 11 1.48 -1.54 -77.85
CA SER A 11 0.58 -0.82 -76.91
C SER A 11 -0.89 -1.36 -77.09
N PRO A 12 -2.01 -0.57 -77.02
CA PRO A 12 -2.69 -0.09 -75.80
C PRO A 12 -4.21 -0.46 -75.72
N ILE A 13 -4.82 -0.48 -74.51
CA ILE A 13 -6.29 -0.28 -74.32
C ILE A 13 -6.56 0.63 -73.09
N GLN A 14 -7.67 1.37 -73.17
CA GLN A 14 -8.09 2.59 -72.45
C GLN A 14 -8.21 2.59 -70.91
N ASN A 15 -8.08 3.81 -70.37
CA ASN A 15 -8.48 4.36 -69.06
C ASN A 15 -10.02 4.22 -68.79
N PRO A 16 -10.61 4.48 -67.59
CA PRO A 16 -10.24 5.60 -66.70
C PRO A 16 -10.33 5.42 -65.15
N SER A 17 -9.55 6.28 -64.47
CA SER A 17 -9.76 6.92 -63.16
C SER A 17 -10.78 6.36 -62.14
N LYS A 18 -10.31 6.11 -60.90
CA LYS A 18 -11.11 6.21 -59.67
C LYS A 18 -10.55 7.31 -58.76
N GLN A 19 -11.37 8.33 -58.48
CA GLN A 19 -11.09 9.36 -57.48
C GLN A 19 -11.70 8.95 -56.12
N HIS A 20 -11.07 9.40 -55.03
CA HIS A 20 -11.60 9.25 -53.67
C HIS A 20 -12.70 10.29 -53.37
N PRO A 21 -13.79 9.91 -52.67
CA PRO A 21 -14.68 10.86 -51.99
C PRO A 21 -14.23 11.15 -50.54
N PRO A 22 -14.55 12.33 -49.98
CA PRO A 22 -14.17 12.76 -48.63
C PRO A 22 -15.10 12.22 -47.52
N PRO A 23 -14.74 12.33 -46.22
CA PRO A 23 -15.60 11.92 -45.11
C PRO A 23 -16.83 12.84 -44.97
N GLN A 24 -18.01 12.25 -44.76
CA GLN A 24 -19.25 12.99 -44.51
C GLN A 24 -19.48 13.25 -43.02
N SER A 25 -19.67 14.52 -42.68
CA SER A 25 -20.09 14.98 -41.36
C SER A 25 -21.59 14.78 -41.17
N TYR A 26 -22.00 14.05 -40.13
CA TYR A 26 -23.41 13.97 -39.73
C TYR A 26 -23.68 14.94 -38.56
N HIS A 27 -24.33 16.07 -38.86
CA HIS A 27 -25.06 16.83 -37.85
C HIS A 27 -26.49 16.30 -37.76
N ALA A 28 -26.94 15.98 -36.54
CA ALA A 28 -28.34 15.68 -36.27
C ALA A 28 -28.76 16.23 -34.90
N PHE A 29 -29.43 17.39 -34.95
CA PHE A 29 -30.51 17.85 -34.07
C PHE A 29 -30.37 17.72 -32.53
N PHE A 30 -30.17 18.87 -31.90
CA PHE A 30 -30.62 19.09 -30.52
C PHE A 30 -32.14 18.87 -30.43
N SER A 31 -32.56 18.02 -29.48
CA SER A 31 -33.97 17.88 -29.11
C SER A 31 -34.12 18.25 -27.64
N ASN A 32 -34.66 19.45 -27.39
CA ASN A 32 -35.14 19.84 -26.07
C ASN A 32 -36.39 19.03 -25.75
N ASN A 33 -36.32 18.16 -24.75
CA ASN A 33 -37.53 17.55 -24.20
C ASN A 33 -37.53 17.61 -22.67
N THR A 34 -38.01 18.75 -22.17
CA THR A 34 -38.35 18.95 -20.76
C THR A 34 -39.50 18.03 -20.36
N SER A 35 -39.24 17.08 -19.46
CA SER A 35 -40.29 16.42 -18.69
C SER A 35 -39.82 16.23 -17.24
N PRO A 36 -40.64 16.58 -16.22
CA PRO A 36 -40.19 16.63 -14.84
C PRO A 36 -40.30 15.27 -14.15
N PHE A 37 -39.19 14.54 -14.04
CA PHE A 37 -39.14 13.37 -13.15
C PHE A 37 -39.08 13.82 -11.68
N ASN A 38 -40.24 13.72 -11.04
CA ASN A 38 -40.47 14.06 -9.63
C ASN A 38 -39.77 13.04 -8.71
N LEU A 39 -38.46 13.21 -8.49
CA LEU A 39 -37.71 12.37 -7.55
C LEU A 39 -38.03 12.79 -6.11
N LYS A 40 -39.01 12.12 -5.50
CA LYS A 40 -39.32 12.27 -4.07
C LYS A 40 -38.17 11.71 -3.22
N THR A 41 -37.17 12.53 -2.97
CA THR A 41 -36.10 12.27 -2.00
C THR A 41 -36.68 12.23 -0.59
N LYS A 42 -36.94 11.02 -0.08
CA LYS A 42 -37.17 10.81 1.35
C LYS A 42 -35.87 11.04 2.10
N THR A 43 -35.67 12.25 2.59
CA THR A 43 -34.63 12.59 3.56
C THR A 43 -34.95 11.94 4.90
N SER A 44 -34.56 10.67 5.08
CA SER A 44 -34.52 10.04 6.39
C SER A 44 -33.37 10.66 7.21
N SER A 45 -33.69 11.65 8.03
CA SER A 45 -32.77 12.22 9.02
C SER A 45 -32.42 11.17 10.07
N LEU A 46 -31.27 10.51 9.90
CA LEU A 46 -30.70 9.65 10.93
C LEU A 46 -30.13 10.52 12.06
N SER A 47 -30.88 10.62 13.15
CA SER A 47 -30.44 11.25 14.39
C SER A 47 -29.39 10.37 15.09
N PHE A 48 -28.12 10.74 14.95
CA PHE A 48 -27.03 10.12 15.71
C PHE A 48 -27.11 10.55 17.18
N SER A 49 -27.67 9.71 18.04
CA SER A 49 -27.56 9.89 19.49
C SER A 49 -26.20 9.36 19.96
N ASN A 50 -25.37 10.24 20.52
CA ASN A 50 -24.11 9.85 21.15
C ASN A 50 -24.39 9.06 22.43
N SER A 51 -24.37 7.73 22.33
CA SER A 51 -24.33 6.82 23.47
C SER A 51 -22.92 6.26 23.62
N THR A 52 -22.16 6.83 24.57
CA THR A 52 -20.81 6.40 24.95
C THR A 52 -20.82 5.04 25.65
N LYS A 53 -20.94 3.96 24.88
CA LYS A 53 -20.86 2.59 25.39
C LYS A 53 -19.41 2.12 25.40
N ASN A 54 -18.80 2.09 26.59
CA ASN A 54 -17.49 1.48 26.83
C ASN A 54 -17.53 -0.02 26.47
N LEU A 55 -16.96 -0.39 25.33
CA LEU A 55 -16.84 -1.77 24.89
C LEU A 55 -15.62 -2.44 25.53
N THR A 56 -15.78 -2.92 26.77
CA THR A 56 -14.75 -3.69 27.47
C THR A 56 -14.72 -5.13 26.96
N LEU A 57 -13.78 -5.44 26.04
CA LEU A 57 -13.55 -6.80 25.56
C LEU A 57 -12.85 -7.65 26.65
N LYS A 58 -13.63 -8.44 27.40
CA LYS A 58 -13.09 -9.55 28.21
C LYS A 58 -12.95 -10.82 27.35
N CYS A 59 -11.73 -11.14 26.94
CA CYS A 59 -11.43 -12.45 26.37
C CYS A 59 -11.67 -13.54 27.43
N ARG A 60 -12.65 -14.42 27.18
CA ARG A 60 -12.83 -15.64 27.97
C ARG A 60 -11.79 -16.67 27.53
N HIS A 61 -10.82 -16.99 28.40
CA HIS A 61 -10.00 -18.18 28.22
C HIS A 61 -10.86 -19.44 28.39
N SER A 62 -10.78 -20.38 27.45
CA SER A 62 -11.35 -21.71 27.58
C SER A 62 -10.45 -22.54 28.50
N GLY A 63 -10.87 -22.73 29.75
CA GLY A 63 -10.10 -23.50 30.73
C GLY A 63 -10.26 -25.00 30.53
N TYR A 64 -9.15 -25.67 30.18
CA TYR A 64 -8.89 -27.09 30.47
C TYR A 64 -7.37 -27.30 30.53
N PHE A 65 -6.77 -27.01 31.69
CA PHE A 65 -5.56 -27.67 32.18
C PHE A 65 -5.52 -27.54 33.72
N GLU A 66 -4.97 -28.56 34.36
CA GLU A 66 -5.09 -28.83 35.80
C GLU A 66 -4.10 -28.00 36.65
N PRO A 67 -4.37 -27.71 37.94
CA PRO A 67 -3.54 -26.77 38.71
C PRO A 67 -2.21 -27.36 39.17
N GLN A 68 -1.13 -26.59 39.01
CA GLN A 68 0.15 -26.81 39.71
C GLN A 68 0.39 -25.65 40.69
N GLU A 69 1.06 -25.94 41.81
CA GLU A 69 1.03 -25.13 43.03
C GLU A 69 1.53 -23.66 42.93
N PRO A 70 1.02 -22.74 43.76
CA PRO A 70 1.33 -21.32 43.67
C PRO A 70 2.73 -20.98 44.21
N GLN A 71 3.68 -20.73 43.30
CA GLN A 71 4.88 -19.96 43.65
C GLN A 71 4.49 -18.52 43.98
N GLN A 72 4.84 -18.07 45.18
CA GLN A 72 4.56 -16.72 45.69
C GLN A 72 5.34 -15.65 44.90
N GLN A 73 4.76 -15.12 43.82
CA GLN A 73 5.27 -13.90 43.21
C GLN A 73 4.88 -12.69 44.06
N ARG A 74 5.89 -12.12 44.72
CA ARG A 74 5.78 -10.92 45.55
C ARG A 74 5.35 -9.73 44.69
N PHE A 75 4.09 -9.32 44.81
CA PHE A 75 3.62 -8.03 44.29
C PHE A 75 4.50 -6.92 44.83
N SER A 76 5.22 -6.25 43.93
CA SER A 76 5.98 -5.04 44.22
C SER A 76 5.18 -3.86 43.64
N PRO A 77 4.95 -2.77 44.40
CA PRO A 77 4.22 -1.63 43.87
C PRO A 77 5.01 -0.96 42.74
N PRO A 78 4.36 -0.48 41.68
CA PRO A 78 5.05 0.24 40.63
C PRO A 78 5.23 1.70 41.05
N ASP A 79 6.46 2.12 41.34
CA ASP A 79 6.86 3.45 40.89
C ASP A 79 8.38 3.64 40.70
N GLN A 80 8.70 4.45 39.70
CA GLN A 80 9.98 5.16 39.49
C GLN A 80 11.28 4.35 39.31
N GLN A 81 11.55 3.92 38.07
CA GLN A 81 12.86 4.15 37.40
C GLN A 81 12.84 3.80 35.91
N GLY A 82 12.81 4.82 35.04
CA GLY A 82 13.45 4.82 33.70
C GLY A 82 13.18 3.68 32.72
N THR A 83 12.11 2.88 32.86
CA THR A 83 11.86 1.73 31.98
C THR A 83 11.57 2.19 30.56
N LEU A 84 12.49 1.90 29.63
CA LEU A 84 12.27 2.07 28.20
C LEU A 84 10.99 1.33 27.78
N PRO A 85 10.15 1.91 26.91
CA PRO A 85 8.90 1.28 26.49
C PRO A 85 9.15 -0.06 25.80
N SER A 86 8.45 -1.11 26.26
CA SER A 86 8.60 -2.47 25.75
C SER A 86 8.35 -2.55 24.24
N ARG A 87 9.33 -3.09 23.50
CA ARG A 87 9.20 -3.27 22.06
C ARG A 87 8.37 -4.51 21.73
N VAL A 88 7.28 -4.32 20.99
CA VAL A 88 6.42 -5.39 20.48
C VAL A 88 6.72 -5.60 19.00
N TYR A 89 6.78 -6.86 18.57
CA TYR A 89 6.93 -7.24 17.16
C TYR A 89 5.62 -7.88 16.67
N VAL A 90 5.08 -7.36 15.57
CA VAL A 90 3.81 -7.83 14.98
C VAL A 90 3.99 -8.01 13.48
N GLY A 91 3.47 -9.11 12.94
CA GLY A 91 3.51 -9.37 11.51
C GLY A 91 2.32 -10.20 11.06
N TYR A 92 1.61 -9.75 10.03
CA TYR A 92 0.55 -10.52 9.40
C TYR A 92 1.18 -11.51 8.41
N SER A 93 0.78 -12.79 8.47
CA SER A 93 1.39 -13.85 7.65
C SER A 93 0.35 -14.63 6.85
N VAL A 94 0.66 -14.86 5.57
CA VAL A 94 -0.10 -15.67 4.62
C VAL A 94 0.72 -16.93 4.29
N TYR A 95 0.11 -18.10 4.45
CA TYR A 95 0.78 -19.40 4.29
C TYR A 95 0.11 -20.20 3.16
N LYS A 96 0.86 -20.51 2.08
CA LYS A 96 0.37 -21.27 0.92
C LYS A 96 1.29 -22.44 0.59
N GLY A 97 0.83 -23.36 -0.25
CA GLY A 97 1.53 -24.63 -0.51
C GLY A 97 2.97 -24.55 -1.03
N LYS A 98 3.41 -23.43 -1.62
CA LYS A 98 4.79 -23.24 -2.13
C LYS A 98 5.59 -22.13 -1.44
N ALA A 99 4.94 -21.25 -0.68
CA ALA A 99 5.58 -20.08 -0.08
C ALA A 99 4.77 -19.52 1.10
N ALA A 100 5.46 -18.81 1.98
CA ALA A 100 4.90 -17.93 3.00
C ALA A 100 5.27 -16.47 2.71
N LEU A 101 4.38 -15.55 3.10
CA LEU A 101 4.58 -14.11 3.09
C LEU A 101 4.28 -13.56 4.48
N THR A 102 5.19 -12.76 5.04
CA THR A 102 4.95 -11.98 6.27
C THR A 102 5.11 -10.49 5.97
N ALA A 103 4.14 -9.68 6.35
CA ALA A 103 4.19 -8.22 6.30
C ALA A 103 4.35 -7.65 7.72
N GLU A 104 5.45 -6.92 7.96
CA GLU A 104 5.84 -6.37 9.26
C GLU A 104 6.03 -4.84 9.16
N PRO A 105 5.29 -4.01 9.91
CA PRO A 105 5.48 -2.55 9.89
C PRO A 105 6.78 -2.17 10.61
N ARG A 106 7.50 -1.18 10.06
CA ARG A 106 8.70 -0.58 10.64
C ARG A 106 8.44 0.90 10.91
N PRO A 107 8.66 1.37 12.15
CA PRO A 107 8.30 2.73 12.55
C PRO A 107 9.19 3.78 11.87
N PRO A 108 8.73 5.04 11.76
CA PRO A 108 9.58 6.16 11.36
C PRO A 108 10.70 6.43 12.37
N GLU A 109 11.68 7.20 11.92
CA GLU A 109 12.78 7.72 12.74
C GLU A 109 12.59 9.23 12.94
N PHE A 110 12.89 9.71 14.15
CA PHE A 110 12.85 11.12 14.51
C PHE A 110 14.21 11.58 15.04
N THR A 111 14.60 12.79 14.68
CA THR A 111 15.78 13.48 15.22
C THR A 111 15.36 14.59 16.17
N PRO A 112 15.96 14.70 17.38
CA PRO A 112 15.75 15.85 18.24
C PRO A 112 16.34 17.13 17.61
N LEU A 113 15.79 18.28 17.99
CA LEU A 113 16.28 19.61 17.66
C LEU A 113 16.73 20.32 18.94
N ASP A 114 17.60 21.33 18.81
CA ASP A 114 18.11 22.12 19.95
C ASP A 114 17.00 22.84 20.74
N SER A 115 15.84 23.06 20.12
CA SER A 115 14.63 23.59 20.76
C SER A 115 13.90 22.60 21.67
N GLY A 116 14.37 21.35 21.78
CA GLY A 116 13.69 20.25 22.48
C GLY A 116 12.54 19.61 21.67
N ALA A 117 12.23 20.11 20.48
CA ALA A 117 11.26 19.51 19.58
C ALA A 117 11.85 18.32 18.79
N PHE A 118 11.00 17.51 18.19
CA PHE A 118 11.40 16.40 17.31
C PHE A 118 11.00 16.67 15.87
N LYS A 119 11.89 16.32 14.93
CA LYS A 119 11.64 16.35 13.49
C LYS A 119 11.63 14.93 12.94
N LEU A 120 10.65 14.60 12.09
CA LEU A 120 10.65 13.36 11.30
C LEU A 120 11.89 13.39 10.38
N SER A 121 12.81 12.44 10.57
CA SER A 121 14.04 12.35 9.77
C SER A 121 13.94 11.32 8.66
N LYS A 122 13.11 10.28 8.86
CA LYS A 122 12.88 9.22 7.88
C LYS A 122 11.52 8.55 8.13
N GLU A 123 10.79 8.32 7.04
CA GLU A 123 9.49 7.64 7.09
C GLU A 123 9.63 6.17 7.51
N GLY A 124 8.56 5.65 8.11
CA GLY A 124 8.36 4.22 8.29
C GLY A 124 8.06 3.51 6.97
N PHE A 125 8.10 2.19 6.98
CA PHE A 125 7.85 1.35 5.82
C PHE A 125 7.25 0.00 6.24
N VAL A 126 6.73 -0.79 5.30
CA VAL A 126 6.35 -2.19 5.57
C VAL A 126 7.41 -3.12 5.00
N LEU A 127 7.96 -4.01 5.82
CA LEU A 127 8.87 -5.06 5.38
C LEU A 127 8.07 -6.31 5.00
N LEU A 128 8.10 -6.67 3.71
CA LEU A 128 7.64 -7.97 3.23
C LEU A 128 8.78 -8.99 3.29
N GLN A 129 8.47 -10.18 3.80
CA GLN A 129 9.39 -11.31 3.90
C GLN A 129 8.74 -12.53 3.24
N PHE A 130 9.37 -13.05 2.19
CA PHE A 130 8.92 -14.20 1.40
C PHE A 130 9.82 -15.38 1.70
N ALA A 131 9.26 -16.53 2.08
CA ALA A 131 10.02 -17.76 2.32
C ALA A 131 9.47 -18.92 1.46
N PRO A 132 10.32 -19.70 0.78
CA PRO A 132 9.88 -20.89 0.06
C PRO A 132 9.41 -21.98 1.03
N ALA A 133 8.50 -22.84 0.58
CA ALA A 133 8.11 -24.03 1.34
C ALA A 133 9.28 -25.03 1.39
N ALA A 134 9.59 -25.52 2.59
CA ALA A 134 10.54 -26.60 2.84
C ALA A 134 9.84 -27.98 2.84
N SER A 135 8.61 -28.01 3.36
CA SER A 135 7.75 -29.19 3.36
C SER A 135 6.27 -28.79 3.52
N VAL A 136 5.37 -29.74 3.70
CA VAL A 136 3.95 -29.45 3.93
C VAL A 136 3.77 -28.61 5.21
N ARG A 137 3.35 -27.35 5.04
CA ARG A 137 3.17 -26.34 6.10
C ARG A 137 4.45 -25.93 6.84
N GLN A 138 5.64 -26.19 6.28
CA GLN A 138 6.92 -25.69 6.80
C GLN A 138 7.62 -24.84 5.74
N TYR A 139 8.29 -23.76 6.17
CA TYR A 139 8.88 -22.76 5.28
C TYR A 139 10.32 -22.47 5.70
N ASP A 140 11.21 -22.38 4.71
CA ASP A 140 12.63 -22.11 4.94
C ASP A 140 12.88 -20.60 5.06
N TRP A 141 12.80 -20.10 6.30
CA TRP A 141 13.09 -18.71 6.61
C TRP A 141 14.59 -18.36 6.55
N SER A 142 15.50 -19.34 6.41
CA SER A 142 16.92 -19.07 6.15
C SER A 142 17.15 -18.61 4.70
N ARG A 143 16.33 -19.11 3.77
CA ARG A 143 16.29 -18.73 2.36
C ARG A 143 15.24 -17.65 2.04
N LYS A 144 14.89 -16.82 3.02
CA LYS A 144 13.88 -15.78 2.79
C LYS A 144 14.41 -14.63 1.93
N GLN A 145 13.59 -14.16 1.00
CA GLN A 145 13.81 -12.91 0.28
C GLN A 145 12.96 -11.80 0.88
N VAL A 146 13.48 -10.57 0.88
CA VAL A 146 12.83 -9.42 1.53
C VAL A 146 12.66 -8.23 0.58
N PHE A 147 11.54 -7.53 0.71
CA PHE A 147 11.20 -6.33 -0.06
C PHE A 147 10.57 -5.30 0.87
N SER A 148 11.02 -4.06 0.84
CA SER A 148 10.45 -2.96 1.63
C SER A 148 9.44 -2.17 0.79
N LEU A 149 8.24 -1.95 1.30
CA LEU A 149 7.26 -1.05 0.71
C LEU A 149 7.33 0.32 1.40
N SER A 150 7.72 1.35 0.65
CA SER A 150 7.60 2.75 1.05
C SER A 150 6.13 3.21 1.13
N VAL A 151 5.89 4.37 1.75
CA VAL A 151 4.54 4.96 1.88
C VAL A 151 3.83 5.08 0.52
N ASN A 152 4.54 5.44 -0.54
CA ASN A 152 3.99 5.58 -1.89
C ASN A 152 3.59 4.23 -2.51
N GLU A 153 4.42 3.20 -2.33
CA GLU A 153 4.15 1.84 -2.84
C GLU A 153 3.00 1.18 -2.07
N ILE A 154 2.89 1.46 -0.76
CA ILE A 154 1.73 1.11 0.06
C ILE A 154 0.48 1.81 -0.49
N GLY A 155 0.57 3.09 -0.86
CA GLY A 155 -0.50 3.84 -1.52
C GLY A 155 -0.99 3.15 -2.80
N SER A 156 -0.06 2.75 -3.67
CA SER A 156 -0.37 2.00 -4.91
C SER A 156 -1.13 0.69 -4.63
N LEU A 157 -0.73 -0.06 -3.59
CA LEU A 157 -1.41 -1.31 -3.18
C LEU A 157 -2.79 -1.07 -2.56
N ILE A 158 -2.97 0.02 -1.81
CA ILE A 158 -4.27 0.41 -1.26
C ILE A 158 -5.25 0.79 -2.38
N SER A 159 -4.78 1.48 -3.42
CA SER A 159 -5.59 1.90 -4.57
C SER A 159 -5.81 0.81 -5.63
N LEU A 160 -5.21 -0.37 -5.47
CA LEU A 160 -5.20 -1.41 -6.51
C LEU A 160 -6.60 -2.02 -6.71
N GLY A 161 -7.17 -1.84 -7.91
CA GLY A 161 -8.45 -2.44 -8.29
C GLY A 161 -8.36 -3.95 -8.51
N ALA A 162 -9.52 -4.60 -8.58
CA ALA A 162 -9.64 -6.06 -8.68
C ALA A 162 -9.11 -6.67 -9.99
N LYS A 163 -8.73 -5.84 -10.97
CA LYS A 163 -8.12 -6.25 -12.25
C LYS A 163 -6.79 -5.53 -12.53
N ASP A 164 -6.36 -4.68 -11.61
CA ASP A 164 -5.20 -3.82 -11.82
C ASP A 164 -3.94 -4.52 -11.32
N SER A 165 -2.82 -4.16 -11.93
CA SER A 165 -1.49 -4.67 -11.61
C SER A 165 -0.56 -3.52 -11.23
N CYS A 166 0.42 -3.80 -10.36
CA CYS A 166 1.53 -2.89 -10.09
C CYS A 166 2.86 -3.66 -9.99
N GLU A 167 3.96 -2.95 -10.30
CA GLU A 167 5.31 -3.50 -10.28
C GLU A 167 6.26 -2.48 -9.63
N PHE A 168 7.10 -2.95 -8.71
CA PHE A 168 8.03 -2.13 -7.95
C PHE A 168 9.47 -2.62 -8.15
N PHE A 169 10.40 -1.70 -8.41
CA PHE A 169 11.79 -1.99 -8.73
C PHE A 169 12.73 -1.40 -7.68
N HIS A 170 13.43 -2.26 -6.93
CA HIS A 170 14.39 -1.85 -5.90
C HIS A 170 15.81 -2.28 -6.28
N ASP A 171 16.74 -1.34 -6.19
CA ASP A 171 18.19 -1.59 -6.19
C ASP A 171 18.75 -1.12 -4.84
N PRO A 172 19.16 -2.03 -3.94
CA PRO A 172 19.72 -1.69 -2.63
C PRO A 172 21.01 -0.87 -2.66
N PHE A 173 21.69 -0.85 -3.81
CA PHE A 173 22.97 -0.19 -4.03
C PHE A 173 22.87 1.01 -4.99
N LYS A 174 21.65 1.47 -5.33
CA LYS A 174 21.45 2.69 -6.12
C LYS A 174 22.21 3.88 -5.51
N GLY A 175 22.99 4.59 -6.33
CA GLY A 175 23.89 5.68 -5.91
C GLY A 175 25.17 5.21 -5.19
N LYS A 176 25.55 3.93 -5.29
CA LYS A 176 26.75 3.34 -4.66
C LYS A 176 27.56 2.51 -5.67
N SER A 177 28.71 2.01 -5.24
CA SER A 177 29.66 1.23 -6.05
C SER A 177 29.07 0.01 -6.77
N ASP A 178 28.06 -0.63 -6.17
CA ASP A 178 27.47 -1.89 -6.64
C ASP A 178 26.07 -1.72 -7.27
N GLU A 179 25.73 -0.50 -7.70
CA GLU A 179 24.50 -0.22 -8.46
C GLU A 179 24.38 -1.15 -9.70
N GLY A 180 23.17 -1.62 -9.98
CA GLY A 180 22.85 -2.55 -11.08
C GLY A 180 23.32 -3.99 -10.85
N ARG A 181 24.01 -4.29 -9.74
CA ARG A 181 24.47 -5.65 -9.39
C ARG A 181 23.43 -6.43 -8.57
N VAL A 182 22.55 -5.74 -7.84
CA VAL A 182 21.42 -6.35 -7.13
C VAL A 182 20.11 -5.66 -7.52
N ARG A 183 19.15 -6.44 -8.02
CA ARG A 183 17.83 -5.96 -8.45
C ARG A 183 16.75 -6.82 -7.81
N LYS A 184 15.75 -6.16 -7.24
CA LYS A 184 14.53 -6.78 -6.73
C LYS A 184 13.34 -6.24 -7.49
N VAL A 185 12.44 -7.14 -7.88
CA VAL A 185 11.21 -6.81 -8.61
C VAL A 185 10.06 -7.46 -7.86
N LEU A 186 9.15 -6.65 -7.33
CA LEU A 186 7.91 -7.13 -6.74
C LEU A 186 6.76 -6.82 -7.70
N LYS A 187 6.10 -7.86 -8.20
CA LYS A 187 4.89 -7.77 -8.99
C LYS A 187 3.68 -8.14 -8.14
N VAL A 188 2.61 -7.36 -8.28
CA VAL A 188 1.29 -7.69 -7.75
C VAL A 188 0.28 -7.59 -8.89
N GLU A 189 -0.29 -8.72 -9.28
CA GLU A 189 -1.15 -8.87 -10.46
C GLU A 189 -2.39 -9.72 -10.08
N PRO A 190 -3.56 -9.56 -10.73
CA PRO A 190 -4.76 -10.32 -10.41
C PRO A 190 -4.60 -11.81 -10.76
N LEU A 191 -5.26 -12.69 -9.99
CA LEU A 191 -5.33 -14.11 -10.33
C LEU A 191 -6.24 -14.33 -11.56
N PRO A 192 -5.95 -15.31 -12.44
CA PRO A 192 -6.74 -15.55 -13.66
C PRO A 192 -8.23 -15.87 -13.41
N ASP A 193 -8.57 -16.36 -12.23
CA ASP A 193 -9.94 -16.67 -11.79
C ASP A 193 -10.65 -15.49 -11.08
N GLY A 194 -9.97 -14.36 -10.90
CA GLY A 194 -10.46 -13.20 -10.15
C GLY A 194 -10.64 -13.42 -8.65
N SER A 195 -10.11 -14.51 -8.07
CA SER A 195 -10.27 -14.86 -6.65
C SER A 195 -9.41 -14.01 -5.70
N GLY A 196 -8.52 -13.19 -6.24
CA GLY A 196 -7.57 -12.34 -5.51
C GLY A 196 -6.43 -11.89 -6.42
N HIS A 197 -5.26 -11.69 -5.84
CA HIS A 197 -4.02 -11.30 -6.52
C HIS A 197 -2.93 -12.34 -6.26
N PHE A 198 -1.81 -12.26 -6.97
CA PHE A 198 -0.58 -12.92 -6.55
C PHE A 198 0.53 -11.89 -6.33
N PHE A 199 1.42 -12.21 -5.40
CA PHE A 199 2.64 -11.46 -5.15
C PHE A 199 3.80 -12.31 -5.67
N ASN A 200 4.61 -11.75 -6.57
CA ASN A 200 5.78 -12.42 -7.13
C ASN A 200 7.02 -11.56 -6.93
N LEU A 201 7.92 -12.01 -6.06
CA LEU A 201 9.20 -11.37 -5.78
C LEU A 201 10.33 -12.06 -6.53
N SER A 202 10.90 -11.38 -7.52
CA SER A 202 12.12 -11.79 -8.22
C SER A 202 13.33 -11.05 -7.64
N VAL A 203 14.38 -11.78 -7.26
CA VAL A 203 15.63 -11.22 -6.71
C VAL A 203 16.81 -11.74 -7.50
N GLN A 204 17.49 -10.81 -8.18
CA GLN A 204 18.75 -11.06 -8.88
C GLN A 204 19.88 -10.39 -8.12
N ASN A 205 20.87 -11.16 -7.68
CA ASN A 205 22.06 -10.68 -7.01
C ASN A 205 23.31 -11.29 -7.65
N LYS A 206 23.94 -10.49 -8.53
CA LYS A 206 25.15 -10.86 -9.28
C LYS A 206 26.42 -10.93 -8.42
N LEU A 207 26.37 -10.49 -7.16
CA LEU A 207 27.51 -10.56 -6.23
C LEU A 207 27.75 -11.98 -5.73
N ILE A 208 26.65 -12.72 -5.51
CA ILE A 208 26.63 -14.06 -4.92
C ILE A 208 25.95 -15.10 -5.84
N ASN A 209 25.74 -14.74 -7.11
CA ASN A 209 25.09 -15.58 -8.14
C ASN A 209 23.73 -16.15 -7.71
N VAL A 210 22.89 -15.31 -7.12
CA VAL A 210 21.51 -15.67 -6.74
C VAL A 210 20.53 -15.10 -7.77
N ASP A 211 19.68 -15.96 -8.32
CA ASP A 211 18.49 -15.59 -9.10
C ASP A 211 17.32 -16.41 -8.55
N GLU A 212 16.51 -15.80 -7.67
CA GLU A 212 15.38 -16.46 -7.01
C GLU A 212 14.06 -15.76 -7.36
N ASN A 213 13.01 -16.55 -7.55
CA ASN A 213 11.67 -16.04 -7.79
C ASN A 213 10.65 -16.74 -6.87
N ILE A 214 10.03 -15.98 -5.96
CA ILE A 214 9.06 -16.51 -4.99
C ILE A 214 7.66 -15.97 -5.32
N TYR A 215 6.77 -16.89 -5.69
CA TYR A 215 5.37 -16.63 -6.01
C TYR A 215 4.46 -17.06 -4.85
N ILE A 216 3.50 -16.22 -4.47
CA ILE A 216 2.44 -16.57 -3.52
C ILE A 216 1.08 -16.00 -3.97
N PRO A 217 0.02 -16.83 -4.08
CA PRO A 217 -1.34 -16.33 -4.30
C PRO A 217 -1.91 -15.77 -2.99
N VAL A 218 -2.61 -14.65 -3.08
CA VAL A 218 -3.24 -13.94 -1.96
C VAL A 218 -4.72 -13.77 -2.32
N THR A 219 -5.60 -14.46 -1.60
CA THR A 219 -7.05 -14.39 -1.85
C THR A 219 -7.59 -12.99 -1.59
N LYS A 220 -8.74 -12.66 -2.18
CA LYS A 220 -9.45 -11.39 -1.95
C LYS A 220 -9.66 -11.07 -0.47
N ALA A 221 -9.86 -12.08 0.37
CA ALA A 221 -10.01 -11.91 1.82
C ALA A 221 -8.67 -11.53 2.50
N GLU A 222 -7.58 -12.23 2.17
CA GLU A 222 -6.23 -11.93 2.69
C GLU A 222 -5.73 -10.57 2.19
N PHE A 223 -6.03 -10.22 0.92
CA PHE A 223 -5.71 -8.91 0.36
C PHE A 223 -6.50 -7.79 1.06
N ALA A 224 -7.79 -7.98 1.35
CA ALA A 224 -8.57 -7.02 2.12
C ALA A 224 -8.02 -6.78 3.55
N VAL A 225 -7.47 -7.81 4.20
CA VAL A 225 -6.77 -7.66 5.49
C VAL A 225 -5.49 -6.85 5.34
N LEU A 226 -4.68 -7.11 4.31
CA LEU A 226 -3.49 -6.30 4.00
C LEU A 226 -3.86 -4.84 3.74
N THR A 227 -4.81 -4.56 2.84
CA THR A 227 -5.28 -3.21 2.52
C THR A 227 -5.82 -2.49 3.76
N SER A 228 -6.56 -3.17 4.63
CA SER A 228 -7.06 -2.60 5.89
C SER A 228 -5.90 -2.23 6.85
N GLY A 229 -4.95 -3.14 7.06
CA GLY A 229 -3.76 -2.89 7.88
C GLY A 229 -2.86 -1.77 7.32
N PHE A 230 -2.74 -1.70 5.99
CA PHE A 230 -1.99 -0.65 5.29
C PHE A 230 -2.64 0.73 5.45
N ASN A 231 -3.96 0.84 5.27
CA ASN A 231 -4.69 2.09 5.55
C ASN A 231 -4.51 2.53 7.01
N PHE A 232 -4.60 1.59 7.96
CA PHE A 232 -4.44 1.90 9.38
C PHE A 232 -3.02 2.39 9.73
N ILE A 233 -1.97 1.75 9.20
CA ILE A 233 -0.59 2.07 9.58
C ILE A 233 -0.04 3.31 8.86
N LEU A 234 -0.57 3.71 7.70
CA LEU A 234 -0.02 4.80 6.89
C LEU A 234 0.19 6.11 7.69
N PRO A 235 -0.78 6.63 8.49
CA PRO A 235 -0.57 7.81 9.34
C PRO A 235 0.52 7.64 10.42
N TYR A 236 0.83 6.40 10.81
CA TYR A 236 1.93 6.12 11.74
C TYR A 236 3.28 6.16 11.02
N LEU A 237 3.38 5.63 9.80
CA LEU A 237 4.61 5.63 9.00
C LEU A 237 5.09 7.05 8.65
N ILE A 238 4.16 7.99 8.40
CA ILE A 238 4.46 9.41 8.15
C ILE A 238 4.52 10.28 9.43
N GLY A 239 4.51 9.66 10.62
CA GLY A 239 4.64 10.37 11.90
C GLY A 239 3.43 11.21 12.35
N TRP A 240 2.35 11.28 11.57
CA TRP A 240 1.14 12.08 11.91
C TRP A 240 0.49 11.68 13.23
N HIS A 241 0.60 10.40 13.63
CA HIS A 241 0.14 9.93 14.94
C HIS A 241 0.78 10.69 16.12
N ALA A 242 2.05 11.07 16.01
CA ALA A 242 2.77 11.81 17.06
C ALA A 242 2.26 13.25 17.16
N PHE A 243 2.02 13.90 16.02
CA PHE A 243 1.35 15.21 15.96
C PHE A 243 -0.06 15.13 16.56
N ALA A 244 -0.89 14.20 16.10
CA ALA A 244 -2.28 14.06 16.56
C ALA A 244 -2.38 13.80 18.08
N THR A 245 -1.43 13.06 18.65
CA THR A 245 -1.36 12.80 20.10
C THR A 245 -0.91 14.02 20.91
N SER A 246 -0.19 14.97 20.29
CA SER A 246 0.22 16.23 20.94
C SER A 246 -0.90 17.28 21.01
N VAL A 247 -1.96 17.14 20.20
CA VAL A 247 -3.10 18.07 20.18
C VAL A 247 -4.01 17.81 21.37
N LYS A 248 -3.88 18.64 22.40
CA LYS A 248 -4.69 18.62 23.62
C LYS A 248 -5.91 19.53 23.50
N PRO A 249 -7.12 19.08 23.89
CA PRO A 249 -8.32 19.92 23.83
C PRO A 249 -8.31 21.08 24.84
N GLU A 250 -7.58 20.97 25.95
CA GLU A 250 -7.54 22.02 26.99
C GLU A 250 -7.00 23.38 26.49
N ASP A 251 -6.06 23.40 25.54
CA ASP A 251 -5.49 24.66 25.01
C ASP A 251 -6.44 25.42 24.07
N ALA A 252 -7.42 24.75 23.47
CA ALA A 252 -8.46 25.41 22.66
C ALA A 252 -9.36 26.34 23.50
N SER A 253 -9.44 26.15 24.81
CA SER A 253 -10.26 26.96 25.72
C SER A 253 -9.63 28.32 26.10
N ARG A 254 -8.32 28.49 25.91
CA ARG A 254 -7.59 29.73 26.25
C ARG A 254 -7.44 30.69 25.05
N VAL A 255 -7.80 30.23 23.85
CA VAL A 255 -7.86 31.08 22.66
C VAL A 255 -9.28 31.65 22.55
N ASN A 256 -9.43 32.95 22.83
CA ASN A 256 -10.71 33.64 22.64
C ASN A 256 -11.24 33.41 21.22
N TYR A 257 -12.45 32.87 21.11
CA TYR A 257 -13.15 32.54 19.84
C TYR A 257 -13.53 33.75 18.96
N THR A 258 -12.90 34.91 19.17
CA THR A 258 -13.06 36.13 18.36
C THR A 258 -12.02 36.28 17.25
N ASN A 259 -11.01 35.41 17.19
CA ASN A 259 -10.02 35.37 16.10
C ASN A 259 -9.61 33.93 15.74
N ALA A 260 -10.57 33.15 15.24
CA ALA A 260 -10.24 31.98 14.42
C ALA A 260 -9.67 32.47 13.07
N ARG A 261 -8.37 32.80 13.04
CA ARG A 261 -7.70 33.33 11.84
C ARG A 261 -7.61 32.27 10.74
N SER A 262 -8.60 32.29 9.86
CA SER A 262 -8.64 31.43 8.68
C SER A 262 -7.68 31.92 7.60
N GLY A 263 -6.66 31.11 7.30
CA GLY A 263 -6.10 30.99 5.95
C GLY A 263 -4.92 31.89 5.61
N SER A 264 -5.15 33.19 5.44
CA SER A 264 -4.22 34.01 4.63
C SER A 264 -2.86 34.30 5.29
N GLU A 265 -2.78 34.48 6.61
CA GLU A 265 -1.52 34.93 7.25
C GLU A 265 -0.34 33.97 7.07
N TYR A 266 -0.62 32.66 6.94
CA TYR A 266 0.38 31.62 6.73
C TYR A 266 0.88 31.52 5.27
N GLU A 267 0.19 32.15 4.31
CA GLU A 267 0.50 32.10 2.88
C GLU A 267 1.43 33.23 2.42
N TRP A 268 1.45 34.37 3.13
CA TRP A 268 2.11 35.61 2.69
C TRP A 268 3.46 35.92 3.37
N SER A 269 3.93 35.05 4.26
CA SER A 269 5.26 35.19 4.90
C SER A 269 6.36 34.73 3.94
N ARG A 270 6.94 35.68 3.19
CA ARG A 270 8.11 35.50 2.31
C ARG A 270 9.37 36.13 2.91
#